data_AF-A0A9X7W312-F1
#
_entry.id   AF-A0A9X7W312-F1
#
_cell.length_a   1.000
_cell.length_b   1.000
_cell.length_c   1.000
_cell.angle_alpha   90.00
_cell.angle_beta   90.00
_cell.angle_gamma   90.00
#
_symmetry.space_group_name_H-M   'P 1'
#
loop_
_entity.id
_entity.type
_entity.pdbx_description
1 polymer ?
#
loop_
_entity_poly.entity_id
_entity_poly.type
_entity_poly.pdbx_seq_one_letter_code
_entity_poly.pdbx_strand_id
1 'polypeptide(L)'
;MKDVALGPISEETGEQSKNSVSGSLHNYISVLKLGITIANVMATIAGLWVGSHGHPDILTLVFTSVGTASVVAGGAALNNYVDRNIDYRMSRTKERAMVTGKVKPAIVLWMGLSLGISGTALLAVLVNMVAATCAFGGLIAYSYIYTVWLKRTTTLSTVLGGVAGALPPLIGFAAGSHGRLGLGAWVLFFIFFFWQPPHFLPLAMKRAEEYRAAGIPMLPVVRGFAETKLQILLYTSAMVPVSLLLYGLGYEGIAYLGVSLVLGLIFLGRAIQGLFVKDDLAWSKKLFGFSLLYLTAMCIVMIVSAV
;
A
#
# COMPACT_ATOMS: atom_id res chain seq x y z
N MET A 1 -3.05 -63.95 44.49
CA MET A 1 -4.14 -63.00 44.21
C MET A 1 -4.08 -61.88 45.22
N LYS A 2 -3.79 -60.66 44.79
CA LYS A 2 -4.41 -59.42 45.29
C LYS A 2 -4.15 -58.35 44.25
N ASP A 3 -5.26 -57.83 43.75
CA ASP A 3 -5.45 -57.12 42.49
C ASP A 3 -4.85 -55.71 42.47
N VAL A 4 -4.34 -55.37 41.30
CA VAL A 4 -3.92 -54.01 40.90
C VAL A 4 -5.17 -53.26 40.46
N ALA A 5 -5.56 -52.22 41.18
CA ALA A 5 -6.63 -51.31 40.79
C ALA A 5 -6.12 -50.28 39.78
N LEU A 6 -6.77 -50.22 38.61
CA LEU A 6 -6.60 -49.21 37.57
C LEU A 6 -7.20 -47.87 38.02
N GLY A 7 -6.42 -46.79 37.98
CA GLY A 7 -6.90 -45.41 38.13
C GLY A 7 -7.46 -44.84 36.81
N PRO A 8 -8.26 -43.75 36.88
CA PRO A 8 -9.04 -43.28 35.74
C PRO A 8 -8.17 -42.54 34.71
N ILE A 9 -8.49 -42.76 33.43
CA ILE A 9 -7.93 -42.02 32.29
C ILE A 9 -8.64 -40.65 32.26
N SER A 10 -7.90 -39.57 32.53
CA SER A 10 -8.39 -38.20 32.43
C SER A 10 -8.41 -37.71 30.97
N GLU A 11 -9.58 -37.24 30.54
CA GLU A 11 -9.84 -36.53 29.29
C GLU A 11 -9.14 -35.14 29.29
N GLU A 12 -7.98 -35.00 28.65
CA GLU A 12 -7.28 -33.70 28.53
C GLU A 12 -6.83 -33.34 27.09
N THR A 13 -7.42 -33.95 26.06
CA THR A 13 -6.97 -33.77 24.66
C THR A 13 -7.77 -32.76 23.83
N GLY A 14 -8.75 -32.05 24.40
CA GLY A 14 -9.69 -31.20 23.66
C GLY A 14 -9.27 -29.73 23.44
N GLU A 15 -8.49 -29.13 24.33
CA GLU A 15 -8.34 -27.66 24.38
C GLU A 15 -7.04 -27.11 23.76
N GLN A 16 -5.98 -27.91 23.64
CA GLN A 16 -4.70 -27.47 23.05
C GLN A 16 -4.73 -27.36 21.51
N SER A 17 -5.71 -27.97 20.83
CA SER A 17 -5.79 -28.01 19.36
C SER A 17 -6.32 -26.69 18.75
N LYS A 18 -7.25 -26.00 19.41
CA LYS A 18 -7.85 -24.76 18.88
C LYS A 18 -6.89 -23.56 18.90
N ASN A 19 -5.93 -23.53 19.83
CA ASN A 19 -4.93 -22.46 19.92
C ASN A 19 -3.77 -22.59 18.92
N SER A 20 -3.45 -23.81 18.44
CA SER A 20 -2.34 -24.03 17.50
C SER A 20 -2.68 -23.67 16.05
N VAL A 21 -3.92 -23.95 15.61
CA VAL A 21 -4.40 -23.65 14.24
C VAL A 21 -4.67 -22.15 14.06
N SER A 22 -5.27 -21.50 15.07
CA SER A 22 -5.52 -20.05 15.06
C SER A 22 -4.20 -19.25 15.03
N GLY A 23 -3.20 -19.68 15.82
CA GLY A 23 -1.85 -19.13 15.76
C GLY A 23 -1.16 -19.35 14.40
N SER A 24 -1.41 -20.50 13.76
CA SER A 24 -0.86 -20.84 12.44
C SER A 24 -1.45 -19.98 11.32
N LEU A 25 -2.77 -19.86 11.22
CA LEU A 25 -3.43 -19.08 10.15
C LEU A 25 -3.11 -17.58 10.25
N HIS A 26 -3.08 -17.04 11.47
CA HIS A 26 -2.68 -15.66 11.71
C HIS A 26 -1.28 -15.35 11.16
N ASN A 27 -0.33 -16.28 11.32
CA ASN A 27 1.03 -16.12 10.80
C ASN A 27 1.05 -16.03 9.26
N TYR A 28 0.25 -16.84 8.57
CA TYR A 28 0.14 -16.76 7.10
C TYR A 28 -0.57 -15.49 6.63
N ILE A 29 -1.64 -15.06 7.30
CA ILE A 29 -2.34 -13.82 6.96
C ILE A 29 -1.44 -12.60 7.18
N SER A 30 -0.58 -12.63 8.21
CA SER A 30 0.34 -11.53 8.53
C SER A 30 1.29 -11.19 7.38
N VAL A 31 1.67 -12.18 6.55
CA VAL A 31 2.58 -11.94 5.42
C VAL A 31 1.92 -11.19 4.26
N LEU A 32 0.58 -11.18 4.20
CA LEU A 32 -0.19 -10.53 3.14
C LEU A 32 -0.39 -9.03 3.38
N LYS A 33 -0.04 -8.52 4.58
CA LYS A 33 -0.18 -7.10 4.97
C LYS A 33 -1.55 -6.50 4.66
N LEU A 34 -2.61 -7.12 5.17
CA LEU A 34 -4.01 -6.79 4.85
C LEU A 34 -4.35 -5.29 4.93
N GLY A 35 -3.81 -4.53 5.88
CA GLY A 35 -4.05 -3.08 5.95
C GLY A 35 -3.58 -2.33 4.70
N ILE A 36 -2.42 -2.70 4.13
CA ILE A 36 -1.91 -2.13 2.88
C ILE A 36 -2.79 -2.60 1.72
N THR A 37 -3.14 -3.88 1.69
CA THR A 37 -4.00 -4.45 0.64
C THR A 37 -5.35 -3.75 0.58
N ILE A 38 -6.01 -3.55 1.73
CA ILE A 38 -7.29 -2.84 1.82
C ILE A 38 -7.15 -1.41 1.32
N ALA A 39 -6.10 -0.67 1.71
CA ALA A 39 -5.88 0.69 1.25
C ALA A 39 -5.70 0.76 -0.29
N ASN A 40 -5.02 -0.21 -0.89
CA ASN A 40 -4.85 -0.28 -2.35
C ASN A 40 -6.16 -0.65 -3.04
N VAL A 41 -6.95 -1.58 -2.48
CA VAL A 41 -8.28 -1.93 -3.00
C VAL A 41 -9.22 -0.73 -2.93
N MET A 42 -9.19 0.06 -1.86
CA MET A 42 -9.94 1.32 -1.77
C MET A 42 -9.56 2.32 -2.87
N ALA A 43 -8.27 2.43 -3.18
CA ALA A 43 -7.79 3.27 -4.28
C ALA A 43 -8.28 2.77 -5.65
N THR A 44 -8.25 1.46 -5.86
CA THR A 44 -8.80 0.81 -7.05
C THR A 44 -10.30 1.04 -7.18
N ILE A 45 -11.05 0.90 -6.08
CA ILE A 45 -12.47 1.20 -6.04
C ILE A 45 -12.72 2.66 -6.43
N ALA A 46 -12.00 3.63 -5.84
CA ALA A 46 -12.12 5.04 -6.22
C ALA A 46 -11.85 5.25 -7.72
N GLY A 47 -10.76 4.68 -8.25
CA GLY A 47 -10.47 4.78 -9.68
C GLY A 47 -11.53 4.15 -10.58
N LEU A 48 -12.15 3.05 -10.14
CA LEU A 48 -13.24 2.38 -10.85
C LEU A 48 -14.52 3.22 -10.88
N TRP A 49 -14.85 3.94 -9.81
CA TRP A 49 -15.95 4.92 -9.82
C TRP A 49 -15.68 6.06 -10.81
N VAL A 50 -14.48 6.64 -10.77
CA VAL A 50 -14.10 7.72 -11.70
C VAL A 50 -14.13 7.25 -13.15
N GLY A 51 -13.61 6.05 -13.43
CA GLY A 51 -13.55 5.50 -14.78
C GLY A 51 -14.91 5.07 -15.36
N SER A 52 -15.88 4.78 -14.48
CA SER A 52 -17.25 4.39 -14.85
C SER A 52 -18.26 5.55 -14.79
N HIS A 53 -17.79 6.79 -14.55
CA HIS A 53 -18.67 7.95 -14.38
C HIS A 53 -19.78 7.68 -13.34
N GLY A 54 -19.38 7.19 -12.16
CA GLY A 54 -20.28 6.92 -11.04
C GLY A 54 -21.15 5.66 -11.16
N HIS A 55 -21.06 4.91 -12.27
CA HIS A 55 -21.93 3.76 -12.55
C HIS A 55 -21.17 2.45 -12.76
N PRO A 56 -20.45 1.92 -11.73
CA PRO A 56 -19.74 0.67 -11.88
C PRO A 56 -20.64 -0.55 -11.92
N ASP A 57 -20.34 -1.48 -12.81
CA ASP A 57 -20.92 -2.82 -12.79
C ASP A 57 -20.44 -3.61 -11.56
N ILE A 58 -21.36 -4.32 -10.89
CA ILE A 58 -21.10 -5.03 -9.63
C ILE A 58 -20.12 -6.18 -9.83
N LEU A 59 -20.21 -6.92 -10.94
CA LEU A 59 -19.28 -8.02 -11.21
C LEU A 59 -17.87 -7.48 -11.47
N THR A 60 -17.77 -6.40 -12.26
CA THR A 60 -16.52 -5.69 -12.53
C THR A 60 -15.90 -5.17 -11.24
N LEU A 61 -16.69 -4.58 -10.33
CA LEU A 61 -16.26 -4.16 -9.00
C LEU A 61 -15.63 -5.33 -8.23
N VAL A 62 -16.33 -6.46 -8.14
CA VAL A 62 -15.90 -7.63 -7.36
C VAL A 62 -14.62 -8.21 -7.95
N PHE A 63 -14.58 -8.49 -9.25
CA PHE A 63 -13.41 -9.08 -9.89
C PHE A 63 -12.20 -8.14 -9.87
N THR A 64 -12.41 -6.85 -10.08
CA THR A 64 -11.31 -5.86 -10.00
C THR A 64 -10.75 -5.77 -8.59
N SER A 65 -11.61 -5.79 -7.57
CA SER A 65 -11.21 -5.73 -6.17
C SER A 65 -10.45 -7.00 -5.75
N VAL A 66 -10.97 -8.19 -6.08
CA VAL A 66 -10.35 -9.48 -5.75
C VAL A 66 -9.02 -9.67 -6.50
N GLY A 67 -8.98 -9.35 -7.79
CA GLY A 67 -7.77 -9.41 -8.60
C GLY A 67 -6.69 -8.49 -8.06
N THR A 68 -7.03 -7.23 -7.80
CA THR A 68 -6.09 -6.26 -7.21
C THR A 68 -5.62 -6.68 -5.83
N ALA A 69 -6.54 -7.11 -4.95
CA ALA A 69 -6.20 -7.58 -3.61
C ALA A 69 -5.19 -8.73 -3.66
N SER A 70 -5.40 -9.68 -4.58
CA SER A 70 -4.52 -10.83 -4.78
C SER A 70 -3.13 -10.38 -5.25
N VAL A 71 -3.04 -9.49 -6.24
CA VAL A 71 -1.76 -8.98 -6.74
C VAL A 71 -1.00 -8.21 -5.66
N VAL A 72 -1.68 -7.31 -4.93
CA VAL A 72 -1.05 -6.51 -3.86
C VAL A 72 -0.60 -7.40 -2.70
N ALA A 73 -1.43 -8.36 -2.29
CA ALA A 73 -1.07 -9.34 -1.26
C ALA A 73 0.10 -10.23 -1.69
N GLY A 74 0.13 -10.63 -2.96
CA GLY A 74 1.24 -11.37 -3.56
C GLY A 74 2.55 -10.57 -3.52
N GLY A 75 2.50 -9.30 -3.95
CA GLY A 75 3.63 -8.38 -3.84
C GLY A 75 4.09 -8.17 -2.40
N ALA A 76 3.17 -8.05 -1.44
CA ALA A 76 3.49 -7.92 -0.02
C ALA A 76 4.23 -9.16 0.53
N ALA A 77 3.82 -10.36 0.14
CA ALA A 77 4.49 -11.61 0.49
C ALA A 77 5.87 -11.71 -0.15
N LEU A 78 6.02 -11.37 -1.44
CA LEU A 78 7.33 -11.31 -2.12
C LEU A 78 8.25 -10.28 -1.46
N ASN A 79 7.72 -9.12 -1.09
CA ASN A 79 8.49 -8.10 -0.38
C ASN A 79 9.00 -8.63 0.96
N ASN A 80 8.16 -9.30 1.76
CA ASN A 80 8.62 -9.96 2.98
C ASN A 80 9.72 -10.97 2.67
N TYR A 81 9.52 -11.86 1.68
CA TYR A 81 10.51 -12.86 1.27
C TYR A 81 11.89 -12.25 0.99
N VAL A 82 11.95 -11.18 0.21
CA VAL A 82 13.20 -10.50 -0.15
C VAL A 82 13.82 -9.74 1.03
N ASP A 83 13.00 -9.10 1.85
CA ASP A 83 13.43 -8.26 2.97
C ASP A 83 13.82 -9.05 4.23
N ARG A 84 13.68 -10.38 4.26
CA ARG A 84 13.98 -11.24 5.42
C ARG A 84 15.35 -10.99 6.07
N ASN A 85 16.37 -10.70 5.26
CA ASN A 85 17.74 -10.42 5.73
C ASN A 85 17.95 -8.97 6.21
N ILE A 86 16.95 -8.10 6.08
CA ILE A 86 16.99 -6.73 6.60
C ILE A 86 16.06 -6.64 7.80
N ASP A 87 14.93 -7.34 7.75
CA ASP A 87 13.88 -7.29 8.75
C ASP A 87 14.36 -7.71 10.15
N TYR A 88 15.38 -8.58 10.27
CA TYR A 88 15.96 -8.98 11.57
C TYR A 88 16.65 -7.81 12.30
N ARG A 89 17.03 -6.75 11.57
CA ARG A 89 17.74 -5.57 12.11
C ARG A 89 16.79 -4.44 12.49
N MET A 90 15.48 -4.57 12.21
CA MET A 90 14.51 -3.50 12.43
C MET A 90 13.53 -3.86 13.55
N SER A 91 13.32 -2.94 14.48
CA SER A 91 12.48 -3.12 15.67
C SER A 91 11.05 -3.53 15.34
N ARG A 92 10.51 -2.99 14.23
CA ARG A 92 9.15 -3.22 13.76
C ARG A 92 8.95 -4.59 13.11
N THR A 93 9.98 -5.16 12.51
CA THR A 93 9.83 -6.31 11.60
C THR A 93 10.55 -7.57 12.08
N LYS A 94 11.39 -7.46 13.10
CA LYS A 94 12.06 -8.61 13.72
C LYS A 94 11.09 -9.68 14.24
N GLU A 95 9.86 -9.27 14.60
CA GLU A 95 8.79 -10.16 15.08
C GLU A 95 7.92 -10.75 13.94
N ARG A 96 8.22 -10.47 12.67
CA ARG A 96 7.45 -11.01 11.55
C ARG A 96 7.52 -12.54 11.57
N ALA A 97 6.40 -13.18 11.28
CA ALA A 97 6.28 -14.65 11.33
C ALA A 97 7.35 -15.39 10.51
N MET A 98 7.81 -14.82 9.40
CA MET A 98 8.88 -15.43 8.61
C MET A 98 10.28 -15.22 9.20
N VAL A 99 10.52 -14.08 9.88
CA VAL A 99 11.81 -13.79 10.56
C VAL A 99 11.96 -14.67 11.80
N THR A 100 10.87 -14.89 12.54
CA THR A 100 10.86 -15.75 13.74
C THR A 100 10.73 -17.24 13.41
N GLY A 101 10.79 -17.64 12.12
CA GLY A 101 10.71 -19.03 11.68
C GLY A 101 9.33 -19.70 11.79
N LYS A 102 8.27 -18.95 12.13
CA LYS A 102 6.88 -19.46 12.22
C LYS A 102 6.30 -19.83 10.86
N VAL A 103 6.82 -19.25 9.77
CA VAL A 103 6.45 -19.58 8.38
C VAL A 103 7.71 -19.81 7.55
N LYS A 104 7.76 -20.92 6.80
CA LYS A 104 8.91 -21.26 5.94
C LYS A 104 9.03 -20.25 4.78
N PRO A 105 10.23 -19.71 4.48
CA PRO A 105 10.44 -18.77 3.38
C PRO A 105 9.95 -19.28 2.02
N ALA A 106 10.13 -20.56 1.72
CA ALA A 106 9.66 -21.17 0.47
C ALA A 106 8.13 -21.07 0.31
N ILE A 107 7.37 -21.20 1.40
CA ILE A 107 5.91 -21.05 1.37
C ILE A 107 5.54 -19.61 1.07
N VAL A 108 6.19 -18.63 1.70
CA VAL A 108 5.93 -17.20 1.45
C VAL A 108 6.23 -16.82 0.01
N LEU A 109 7.32 -17.36 -0.57
CA LEU A 109 7.66 -17.15 -1.98
C LEU A 109 6.55 -17.68 -2.90
N TRP A 110 6.14 -18.94 -2.72
CA TRP A 110 5.09 -19.55 -3.55
C TRP A 110 3.74 -18.87 -3.35
N MET A 111 3.38 -18.48 -2.12
CA MET A 111 2.18 -17.67 -1.89
C MET A 111 2.23 -16.35 -2.67
N GLY A 112 3.37 -15.65 -2.63
CA GLY A 112 3.56 -14.40 -3.35
C GLY A 112 3.41 -14.55 -4.87
N LEU A 113 4.07 -15.55 -5.45
CA LEU A 113 3.98 -15.86 -6.88
C LEU A 113 2.57 -16.30 -7.29
N SER A 114 1.96 -17.23 -6.55
CA SER A 114 0.63 -17.75 -6.86
C SER A 114 -0.44 -16.67 -6.78
N LEU A 115 -0.42 -15.79 -5.77
CA LEU A 115 -1.37 -14.68 -5.65
C LEU A 115 -1.16 -13.62 -6.73
N GLY A 116 0.10 -13.29 -7.04
CA GLY A 116 0.44 -12.34 -8.11
C GLY A 116 -0.02 -12.82 -9.48
N ILE A 117 0.27 -14.09 -9.82
CA ILE A 117 -0.10 -14.70 -11.11
C ILE A 117 -1.61 -14.87 -11.21
N SER A 118 -2.26 -15.47 -10.20
CA SER A 118 -3.70 -15.72 -10.23
C SER A 118 -4.51 -14.43 -10.21
N GLY A 119 -4.11 -13.42 -9.42
CA GLY A 119 -4.75 -12.11 -9.42
C GLY A 119 -4.64 -11.38 -10.76
N THR A 120 -3.46 -11.44 -11.40
CA THR A 120 -3.25 -10.85 -12.73
C THR A 120 -4.07 -11.57 -13.79
N ALA A 121 -4.08 -12.91 -13.78
CA ALA A 121 -4.86 -13.71 -14.71
C ALA A 121 -6.37 -13.47 -14.55
N LEU A 122 -6.85 -13.35 -13.30
CA LEU A 122 -8.23 -12.99 -13.00
C LEU A 122 -8.61 -11.66 -13.65
N LEU A 123 -7.79 -10.62 -13.49
CA LEU A 123 -8.02 -9.33 -14.14
C LEU A 123 -8.01 -9.42 -15.66
N ALA A 124 -7.10 -10.22 -16.24
CA ALA A 124 -6.99 -10.36 -17.69
C ALA A 124 -8.24 -11.00 -18.30
N VAL A 125 -8.80 -12.01 -17.63
CA VAL A 125 -9.91 -12.83 -18.13
C VAL A 125 -11.26 -12.20 -17.79
N LEU A 126 -11.43 -11.66 -16.57
CA LEU A 126 -12.74 -11.24 -16.05
C LEU A 126 -12.94 -9.72 -16.03
N VAL A 127 -11.90 -8.92 -16.32
CA VAL A 127 -11.98 -7.44 -16.28
C VAL A 127 -11.54 -6.85 -17.62
N ASN A 128 -10.23 -6.79 -17.87
CA ASN A 128 -9.63 -6.47 -19.18
C ASN A 128 -8.10 -6.55 -19.12
N MET A 129 -7.47 -6.60 -20.31
CA MET A 129 -6.02 -6.71 -20.45
C MET A 129 -5.24 -5.47 -19.96
N VAL A 130 -5.85 -4.28 -20.01
CA VAL A 130 -5.20 -3.04 -19.55
C VAL A 130 -5.07 -3.04 -18.03
N ALA A 131 -6.14 -3.39 -17.31
CA ALA A 131 -6.13 -3.59 -15.87
C ALA A 131 -5.10 -4.65 -15.45
N ALA A 132 -5.05 -5.78 -16.17
CA ALA A 132 -4.06 -6.84 -15.91
C ALA A 132 -2.62 -6.37 -16.14
N THR A 133 -2.37 -5.61 -17.20
CA THR A 133 -1.04 -5.07 -17.52
C THR A 133 -0.59 -4.06 -16.45
N CYS A 134 -1.50 -3.22 -15.96
CA CYS A 134 -1.23 -2.31 -14.85
C CYS A 134 -0.93 -3.09 -13.56
N ALA A 135 -1.70 -4.14 -13.26
CA ALA A 135 -1.47 -4.97 -12.08
C ALA A 135 -0.13 -5.71 -12.14
N PHE A 136 0.19 -6.32 -13.27
CA PHE A 136 1.48 -6.99 -13.50
C PHE A 136 2.64 -6.01 -13.42
N GLY A 137 2.52 -4.86 -14.09
CA GLY A 137 3.52 -3.78 -14.03
C GLY A 137 3.75 -3.30 -12.59
N GLY A 138 2.70 -3.16 -11.79
CA GLY A 138 2.79 -2.81 -10.38
C GLY A 138 3.47 -3.89 -9.53
N LEU A 139 3.18 -5.15 -9.81
CA LEU A 139 3.84 -6.28 -9.13
C LEU A 139 5.35 -6.29 -9.39
N ILE A 140 5.77 -6.09 -10.65
CA ILE A 140 7.18 -6.00 -11.03
C ILE A 140 7.84 -4.75 -10.44
N ALA A 141 7.18 -3.60 -10.55
CA ALA A 141 7.67 -2.33 -10.01
C ALA A 141 7.88 -2.41 -8.49
N TYR A 142 6.98 -3.04 -7.75
CA TYR A 142 7.10 -3.18 -6.30
C TYR A 142 8.08 -4.28 -5.89
N SER A 143 7.94 -5.48 -6.46
CA SER A 143 8.63 -6.67 -5.98
C SER A 143 10.07 -6.75 -6.46
N TYR A 144 10.34 -6.29 -7.68
CA TYR A 144 11.69 -6.31 -8.25
C TYR A 144 12.34 -4.93 -8.24
N ILE A 145 11.78 -3.97 -8.98
CA ILE A 145 12.40 -2.65 -9.18
C ILE A 145 12.59 -1.93 -7.84
N TYR A 146 11.55 -1.83 -7.02
CA TYR A 146 11.64 -1.23 -5.70
C TYR A 146 12.36 -2.13 -4.71
N THR A 147 11.81 -3.33 -4.42
CA THR A 147 12.26 -4.13 -3.25
C THR A 147 13.66 -4.74 -3.43
N VAL A 148 13.94 -5.34 -4.59
CA VAL A 148 15.24 -6.01 -4.83
C VAL A 148 16.31 -4.97 -5.17
N TRP A 149 16.00 -4.01 -6.04
CA TRP A 149 16.99 -3.10 -6.60
C TRP A 149 17.05 -1.75 -5.87
N LEU A 150 16.11 -0.85 -6.12
CA LEU A 150 16.25 0.57 -5.78
C LEU A 150 16.32 0.82 -4.28
N LYS A 151 15.52 0.11 -3.48
CA LYS A 151 15.48 0.23 -2.01
C LYS A 151 16.88 0.08 -1.40
N ARG A 152 17.76 -0.70 -2.02
CA ARG A 152 19.10 -1.02 -1.50
C ARG A 152 20.19 -0.11 -2.07
N THR A 153 19.91 0.65 -3.12
CA THR A 153 20.94 1.35 -3.91
C THR A 153 20.76 2.86 -3.97
N THR A 154 19.55 3.39 -3.80
CA THR A 154 19.30 4.82 -4.03
C THR A 154 18.24 5.44 -3.11
N THR A 155 18.42 6.73 -2.84
CA THR A 155 17.45 7.60 -2.16
C THR A 155 16.17 7.79 -3.00
N LEU A 156 16.25 7.61 -4.32
CA LEU A 156 15.11 7.71 -5.25
C LEU A 156 14.14 6.52 -5.14
N SER A 157 14.46 5.52 -4.33
CA SER A 157 13.60 4.35 -4.12
C SER A 157 12.20 4.72 -3.67
N THR A 158 12.01 5.80 -2.92
CA THR A 158 10.68 6.29 -2.51
C THR A 158 9.86 6.78 -3.69
N VAL A 159 10.48 7.57 -4.58
CA VAL A 159 9.82 8.18 -5.73
C VAL A 159 9.51 7.11 -6.78
N LEU A 160 10.52 6.35 -7.17
CA LEU A 160 10.39 5.32 -8.21
C LEU A 160 9.55 4.13 -7.73
N GLY A 161 9.65 3.76 -6.45
CA GLY A 161 8.76 2.78 -5.84
C GLY A 161 7.31 3.27 -5.75
N GLY A 162 7.12 4.60 -5.74
CA GLY A 162 5.80 5.21 -5.75
C GLY A 162 4.98 4.93 -7.00
N VAL A 163 5.63 4.57 -8.11
CA VAL A 163 4.94 4.11 -9.33
C VAL A 163 4.02 2.92 -9.02
N ALA A 164 4.51 1.93 -8.27
CA ALA A 164 3.70 0.76 -7.94
C ALA A 164 2.49 1.12 -7.06
N GLY A 165 2.65 2.07 -6.13
CA GLY A 165 1.57 2.57 -5.28
C GLY A 165 0.55 3.44 -6.01
N ALA A 166 0.86 3.90 -7.22
CA ALA A 166 -0.01 4.72 -8.06
C ALA A 166 -0.79 3.93 -9.12
N LEU A 167 -0.49 2.65 -9.32
CA LEU A 167 -1.20 1.78 -10.26
C LEU A 167 -2.57 1.24 -9.80
N PRO A 168 -2.85 1.01 -8.50
CA PRO A 168 -4.19 0.58 -8.05
C PRO A 168 -5.36 1.43 -8.59
N PRO A 169 -5.35 2.78 -8.50
CA PRO A 169 -6.44 3.58 -9.08
C PRO A 169 -6.47 3.49 -10.61
N LEU A 170 -5.32 3.25 -11.28
CA LEU A 170 -5.26 3.06 -12.72
C LEU A 170 -5.89 1.73 -13.16
N ILE A 171 -5.69 0.66 -12.38
CA ILE A 171 -6.36 -0.64 -12.56
C ILE A 171 -7.88 -0.44 -12.44
N GLY A 172 -8.30 0.30 -11.42
CA GLY A 172 -9.71 0.64 -11.21
C GLY A 172 -10.30 1.41 -12.37
N PHE A 173 -9.64 2.51 -12.78
CA PHE A 173 -10.10 3.33 -13.89
C PHE A 173 -10.23 2.51 -15.18
N ALA A 174 -9.23 1.70 -15.51
CA ALA A 174 -9.26 0.82 -16.67
C ALA A 174 -10.41 -0.20 -16.62
N ALA A 175 -10.79 -0.66 -15.43
CA ALA A 175 -11.94 -1.54 -15.25
C ALA A 175 -13.27 -0.79 -15.55
N GLY A 176 -13.44 0.40 -14.98
CA GLY A 176 -14.64 1.22 -15.18
C GLY A 176 -14.80 1.77 -16.61
N SER A 177 -13.69 2.04 -17.30
CA SER A 177 -13.68 2.63 -18.65
C SER A 177 -13.61 1.61 -19.80
N HIS A 178 -13.80 0.32 -19.49
CA HIS A 178 -13.69 -0.79 -20.44
C HIS A 178 -12.34 -0.85 -21.17
N GLY A 179 -11.25 -0.69 -20.43
CA GLY A 179 -9.87 -0.83 -20.92
C GLY A 179 -9.28 0.43 -21.55
N ARG A 180 -9.87 1.60 -21.35
CA ARG A 180 -9.37 2.88 -21.90
C ARG A 180 -8.66 3.72 -20.84
N LEU A 181 -7.43 4.15 -21.12
CA LEU A 181 -6.70 5.08 -20.25
C LEU A 181 -6.83 6.51 -20.79
N GLY A 182 -7.92 7.17 -20.40
CA GLY A 182 -8.13 8.61 -20.66
C GLY A 182 -7.32 9.49 -19.72
N LEU A 183 -7.47 10.82 -19.85
CA LEU A 183 -6.76 11.79 -19.00
C LEU A 183 -7.05 11.59 -17.51
N GLY A 184 -8.28 11.25 -17.13
CA GLY A 184 -8.65 10.99 -15.73
C GLY A 184 -7.84 9.85 -15.10
N ALA A 185 -7.50 8.83 -15.87
CA ALA A 185 -6.66 7.71 -15.44
C ALA A 185 -5.26 8.19 -15.02
N TRP A 186 -4.65 9.04 -15.85
CA TRP A 186 -3.33 9.59 -15.59
C TRP A 186 -3.33 10.64 -14.48
N VAL A 187 -4.39 11.44 -14.36
CA VAL A 187 -4.56 12.34 -13.22
C VAL A 187 -4.62 11.55 -11.91
N LEU A 188 -5.43 10.49 -11.84
CA LEU A 188 -5.46 9.59 -10.67
C LEU A 188 -4.08 9.01 -10.37
N PHE A 189 -3.38 8.51 -11.39
CA PHE A 189 -2.00 8.03 -11.23
C PHE A 189 -1.11 9.10 -10.60
N PHE A 190 -1.13 10.34 -11.11
CA PHE A 190 -0.28 11.41 -10.59
C PHE A 190 -0.70 11.91 -9.19
N ILE A 191 -1.99 11.91 -8.84
CA ILE A 191 -2.44 12.18 -7.47
C ILE A 191 -1.78 11.19 -6.51
N PHE A 192 -1.92 9.89 -6.80
CA PHE A 192 -1.38 8.85 -5.94
C PHE A 192 0.14 8.80 -5.96
N PHE A 193 0.77 9.07 -7.10
CA PHE A 193 2.22 9.10 -7.25
C PHE A 193 2.85 10.25 -6.46
N PHE A 194 2.35 11.48 -6.63
CA PHE A 194 2.86 12.64 -5.90
C PHE A 194 2.50 12.60 -4.41
N TRP A 195 1.49 11.83 -4.02
CA TRP A 195 1.19 11.55 -2.62
C TRP A 195 2.21 10.60 -1.95
N GLN A 196 2.91 9.73 -2.69
CA GLN A 196 3.82 8.74 -2.08
C GLN A 196 4.97 9.37 -1.28
N PRO A 197 5.72 10.36 -1.81
CA PRO A 197 6.80 10.98 -1.04
C PRO A 197 6.32 11.70 0.23
N PRO A 198 5.30 12.60 0.21
CA PRO A 198 4.83 13.27 1.42
C PRO A 198 4.14 12.33 2.41
N HIS A 199 3.72 11.13 1.98
CA HIS A 199 3.28 10.07 2.89
C HIS A 199 4.44 9.29 3.50
N PHE A 200 5.38 8.80 2.69
CA PHE A 200 6.42 7.87 3.15
C PHE A 200 7.60 8.56 3.83
N LEU A 201 8.02 9.73 3.35
CA LEU A 201 9.19 10.43 3.90
C LEU A 201 9.05 10.80 5.39
N PRO A 202 7.89 11.23 5.90
CA PRO A 202 7.71 11.41 7.35
C PRO A 202 7.94 10.14 8.18
N LEU A 203 7.49 8.98 7.66
CA LEU A 203 7.78 7.69 8.28
C LEU A 203 9.28 7.36 8.21
N ALA A 204 9.92 7.68 7.09
CA ALA A 204 11.35 7.48 6.91
C ALA A 204 12.19 8.33 7.88
N MET A 205 11.77 9.57 8.16
CA MET A 205 12.40 10.44 9.19
C MET A 205 12.33 9.79 10.57
N LYS A 206 11.15 9.33 10.97
CA LYS A 206 10.95 8.63 12.26
C LYS A 206 11.82 7.37 12.41
N ARG A 207 12.17 6.73 11.29
CA ARG A 207 12.89 5.45 11.25
C ARG A 207 14.31 5.57 10.70
N ALA A 208 14.85 6.79 10.65
CA ALA A 208 16.14 7.06 10.03
C ALA A 208 17.27 6.23 10.66
N GLU A 209 17.32 6.12 12.00
CA GLU A 209 18.33 5.31 12.69
C GLU A 209 18.24 3.83 12.36
N GLU A 210 17.03 3.27 12.23
CA GLU A 210 16.84 1.87 11.86
C GLU A 210 17.28 1.62 10.41
N TYR A 211 16.99 2.55 9.50
CA TYR A 211 17.47 2.45 8.11
C TYR A 211 18.99 2.58 8.01
N ARG A 212 19.60 3.48 8.80
CA ARG A 212 21.05 3.63 8.90
C ARG A 212 21.70 2.36 9.41
N ALA A 213 21.18 1.81 10.51
CA ALA A 213 21.66 0.55 11.07
C ALA A 213 21.54 -0.59 10.04
N ALA A 214 20.46 -0.63 9.26
CA ALA A 214 20.23 -1.64 8.23
C ALA A 214 21.03 -1.43 6.93
N GLY A 215 21.78 -0.33 6.79
CA GLY A 215 22.53 0.00 5.57
C GLY A 215 21.65 0.42 4.38
N ILE A 216 20.45 0.93 4.65
CA ILE A 216 19.48 1.32 3.62
C ILE A 216 19.59 2.83 3.35
N PRO A 217 19.92 3.26 2.11
CA PRO A 217 20.20 4.66 1.79
C PRO A 217 18.91 5.49 1.62
N MET A 218 18.07 5.56 2.67
CA MET A 218 16.87 6.39 2.67
C MET A 218 17.22 7.87 2.66
N LEU A 219 16.40 8.69 2.00
CA LEU A 219 16.62 10.14 1.88
C LEU A 219 17.00 10.84 3.21
N PRO A 220 16.26 10.66 4.33
CA PRO A 220 16.64 11.28 5.60
C PRO A 220 17.95 10.76 6.20
N VAL A 221 18.41 9.58 5.81
CA VAL A 221 19.70 9.02 6.24
C VAL A 221 20.86 9.65 5.47
N VAL A 222 20.69 9.83 4.16
CA VAL A 222 21.76 10.27 3.25
C VAL A 222 21.83 11.79 3.14
N ARG A 223 20.68 12.47 3.07
CA ARG A 223 20.58 13.93 2.84
C ARG A 223 20.05 14.70 4.05
N GLY A 224 19.70 14.01 5.12
CA GLY A 224 19.20 14.62 6.36
C GLY A 224 17.74 15.09 6.28
N PHE A 225 17.27 15.64 7.39
CA PHE A 225 15.85 16.01 7.54
C PHE A 225 15.49 17.28 6.77
N ALA A 226 16.40 18.24 6.64
CA ALA A 226 16.15 19.48 5.90
C ALA A 226 15.75 19.20 4.43
N GLU A 227 16.55 18.42 3.71
CA GLU A 227 16.25 18.01 2.33
C GLU A 227 14.97 17.16 2.26
N THR A 228 14.76 16.28 3.23
CA THR A 228 13.56 15.44 3.29
C THR A 228 12.29 16.28 3.39
N LYS A 229 12.30 17.34 4.19
CA LYS A 229 11.18 18.29 4.33
C LYS A 229 10.94 19.10 3.07
N LEU A 230 12.01 19.49 2.36
CA LEU A 230 11.90 20.16 1.07
C LEU A 230 11.24 19.25 0.02
N GLN A 231 11.65 17.98 -0.07
CA GLN A 231 11.01 17.01 -0.97
C GLN A 231 9.53 16.81 -0.63
N ILE A 232 9.18 16.68 0.65
CA ILE A 232 7.77 16.62 1.10
C ILE A 232 6.99 17.84 0.58
N LEU A 233 7.54 19.05 0.72
CA LEU A 233 6.90 20.27 0.22
C LEU A 233 6.74 20.24 -1.31
N LEU A 234 7.80 19.96 -2.07
CA LEU A 234 7.77 19.96 -3.54
C LEU A 234 6.73 18.98 -4.10
N TYR A 235 6.70 17.76 -3.56
CA TYR A 235 5.71 16.76 -3.97
C TYR A 235 4.29 17.11 -3.56
N THR A 236 4.10 17.71 -2.37
CA THR A 236 2.77 18.20 -1.94
C THR A 236 2.30 19.35 -2.85
N SER A 237 3.19 20.28 -3.18
CA SER A 237 2.91 21.41 -4.09
C SER A 237 2.55 20.95 -5.50
N ALA A 238 3.10 19.83 -5.98
CA ALA A 238 2.71 19.22 -7.26
C ALA A 238 1.38 18.46 -7.16
N MET A 239 1.14 17.76 -6.05
CA MET A 239 -0.07 16.96 -5.83
C MET A 239 -1.34 17.81 -5.81
N VAL A 240 -1.32 18.99 -5.17
CA VAL A 240 -2.51 19.85 -5.01
C VAL A 240 -3.10 20.31 -6.35
N PRO A 241 -2.38 20.96 -7.29
CA PRO A 241 -2.98 21.34 -8.56
C PRO A 241 -3.41 20.12 -9.40
N VAL A 242 -2.68 19.01 -9.31
CA VAL A 242 -3.03 17.77 -10.02
C VAL A 242 -4.34 17.19 -9.51
N SER A 243 -4.62 17.22 -8.20
CA SER A 243 -5.91 16.72 -7.69
C SER A 243 -7.08 17.53 -8.21
N LEU A 244 -6.94 18.85 -8.37
CA LEU A 244 -8.00 19.72 -8.91
C LEU A 244 -8.34 19.43 -10.38
N LEU A 245 -7.44 18.76 -11.13
CA LEU A 245 -7.68 18.44 -12.54
C LEU A 245 -8.82 17.46 -12.77
N LEU A 246 -9.18 16.60 -11.80
CA LEU A 246 -10.34 15.71 -11.97
C LEU A 246 -11.64 16.50 -12.14
N TYR A 247 -11.82 17.56 -11.36
CA TYR A 247 -12.94 18.49 -11.53
C TYR A 247 -12.81 19.27 -12.85
N GLY A 248 -11.63 19.82 -13.13
CA GLY A 248 -11.41 20.62 -14.35
C GLY A 248 -11.61 19.86 -15.66
N LEU A 249 -11.43 18.54 -15.64
CA LEU A 249 -11.64 17.64 -16.78
C LEU A 249 -13.05 17.00 -16.80
N GLY A 250 -13.92 17.35 -15.84
CA GLY A 250 -15.30 16.85 -15.79
C GLY A 250 -15.46 15.40 -15.32
N TYR A 251 -14.47 14.85 -14.61
CA TYR A 251 -14.58 13.51 -14.01
C TYR A 251 -15.27 13.52 -12.63
N GLU A 252 -15.30 14.67 -11.97
CA GLU A 252 -15.78 14.81 -10.59
C GLU A 252 -16.56 16.12 -10.40
N GLY A 253 -17.50 16.12 -9.44
CA GLY A 253 -18.39 17.25 -9.17
C GLY A 253 -17.83 18.31 -8.20
N ILE A 254 -18.68 19.29 -7.88
CA ILE A 254 -18.32 20.41 -6.98
C ILE A 254 -17.95 19.96 -5.56
N ALA A 255 -18.53 18.85 -5.09
CA ALA A 255 -18.21 18.28 -3.79
C ALA A 255 -16.75 17.81 -3.72
N TYR A 256 -16.27 17.13 -4.77
CA TYR A 256 -14.86 16.78 -4.92
C TYR A 256 -13.97 18.01 -4.91
N LEU A 257 -14.33 19.06 -5.64
CA LEU A 257 -13.55 20.30 -5.70
C LEU A 257 -13.38 20.90 -4.30
N GLY A 258 -14.46 21.02 -3.53
CA GLY A 258 -14.42 21.56 -2.17
C GLY A 258 -13.51 20.74 -1.24
N VAL A 259 -13.67 19.42 -1.24
CA VAL A 259 -12.86 18.51 -0.39
C VAL A 259 -11.40 18.52 -0.80
N SER A 260 -11.10 18.37 -2.09
CA SER A 260 -9.73 18.32 -2.62
C SER A 260 -8.98 19.63 -2.39
N LEU A 261 -9.65 20.78 -2.55
CA LEU A 261 -9.07 22.10 -2.29
C LEU A 261 -8.77 22.29 -0.81
N VAL A 262 -9.73 22.05 0.07
CA VAL A 262 -9.55 22.24 1.53
C VAL A 262 -8.46 21.31 2.07
N LEU A 263 -8.54 20.02 1.75
CA LEU A 263 -7.56 19.04 2.22
C LEU A 263 -6.17 19.29 1.62
N GLY A 264 -6.12 19.68 0.33
CA GLY A 264 -4.87 20.04 -0.36
C GLY A 264 -4.18 21.25 0.28
N LEU A 265 -4.92 22.32 0.57
CA LEU A 265 -4.40 23.51 1.24
C LEU A 265 -3.93 23.21 2.67
N ILE A 266 -4.66 22.38 3.42
CA ILE A 266 -4.22 21.94 4.77
C ILE A 266 -2.93 21.11 4.66
N PHE A 267 -2.82 20.21 3.67
CA PHE A 267 -1.59 19.43 3.46
C PHE A 267 -0.42 20.37 3.16
N LEU A 268 -0.61 21.27 2.19
CA LEU A 268 0.41 22.22 1.78
C LEU A 268 0.85 23.12 2.95
N GLY A 269 -0.10 23.64 3.72
CA GLY A 269 0.20 24.43 4.93
C GLY A 269 1.00 23.64 5.97
N ARG A 270 0.69 22.36 6.18
CA ARG A 270 1.47 21.49 7.09
C ARG A 270 2.86 21.18 6.53
N ALA A 271 3.00 21.03 5.22
CA ALA A 271 4.30 20.83 4.56
C ALA A 271 5.18 22.09 4.70
N ILE A 272 4.63 23.29 4.46
CA ILE A 272 5.32 24.58 4.67
C ILE A 272 5.71 24.75 6.14
N GLN A 273 4.79 24.48 7.07
CA GLN A 273 5.06 24.53 8.51
C GLN A 273 6.29 23.68 8.88
N GLY A 274 6.44 22.51 8.26
CA GLY A 274 7.57 21.61 8.48
C GLY A 274 8.95 22.25 8.26
N LEU A 275 9.05 23.23 7.36
CA LEU A 275 10.32 23.91 7.11
C LEU A 275 10.82 24.70 8.34
N PHE A 276 9.91 25.11 9.24
CA PHE A 276 10.21 26.02 10.35
C PHE A 276 10.10 25.39 11.74
N VAL A 277 9.62 24.14 11.85
CA VAL A 277 9.50 23.47 13.15
C VAL A 277 10.87 23.10 13.73
N LYS A 278 10.99 23.20 15.06
CA LYS A 278 12.17 22.73 15.80
C LYS A 278 12.11 21.22 16.09
N ASP A 279 10.92 20.66 16.29
CA ASP A 279 10.71 19.24 16.54
C ASP A 279 10.21 18.52 15.27
N ASP A 280 11.17 18.04 14.49
CA ASP A 280 10.92 17.33 13.23
C ASP A 280 10.16 16.01 13.43
N LEU A 281 10.35 15.31 14.55
CA LEU A 281 9.75 14.01 14.79
C LEU A 281 8.29 14.12 15.20
N ALA A 282 7.94 15.11 16.03
CA ALA A 282 6.55 15.39 16.37
C ALA A 282 5.76 15.84 15.13
N TRP A 283 6.35 16.70 14.30
CA TRP A 283 5.73 17.14 13.05
C TRP A 283 5.54 15.99 12.05
N SER A 284 6.58 15.19 11.80
CA SER A 284 6.51 14.08 10.84
C SER A 284 5.46 13.03 11.24
N LYS A 285 5.28 12.76 12.54
CA LYS A 285 4.20 11.88 13.03
C LYS A 285 2.81 12.43 12.69
N LYS A 286 2.59 13.74 12.91
CA LYS A 286 1.30 14.39 12.60
C LYS A 286 1.04 14.45 11.09
N LEU A 287 2.07 14.73 10.29
CA LEU A 287 1.97 14.77 8.84
C LEU A 287 1.67 13.37 8.27
N PHE A 288 2.34 12.33 8.77
CA PHE A 288 2.06 10.94 8.38
C PHE A 288 0.59 10.58 8.61
N GLY A 289 0.05 10.84 9.81
CA GLY A 289 -1.36 10.58 10.10
C GLY A 289 -2.31 11.38 9.20
N PHE A 290 -1.98 12.64 8.91
CA PHE A 290 -2.77 13.47 8.00
C PHE A 290 -2.74 12.99 6.55
N SER A 291 -1.60 12.51 6.07
CA SER A 291 -1.50 12.00 4.69
C SER A 291 -2.41 10.80 4.45
N LEU A 292 -2.62 9.95 5.48
CA LEU A 292 -3.59 8.85 5.44
C LEU A 292 -5.02 9.39 5.41
N LEU A 293 -5.35 10.33 6.30
CA LEU A 293 -6.66 10.99 6.29
C LEU A 293 -6.97 11.63 4.94
N TYR A 294 -6.01 12.37 4.39
CA TYR A 294 -6.10 13.00 3.07
C TYR A 294 -6.48 11.96 2.02
N LEU A 295 -5.70 10.89 1.88
CA LEU A 295 -5.94 9.90 0.82
C LEU A 295 -7.26 9.16 1.02
N THR A 296 -7.59 8.77 2.25
CA THR A 296 -8.86 8.11 2.55
C THR A 296 -10.05 9.01 2.22
N ALA A 297 -10.01 10.28 2.61
CA ALA A 297 -11.06 11.24 2.29
C ALA A 297 -11.15 11.50 0.77
N MET A 298 -10.01 11.58 0.07
CA MET A 298 -9.98 11.70 -1.39
C MET A 298 -10.63 10.50 -2.09
N CYS A 299 -10.35 9.27 -1.65
CA CYS A 299 -11.01 8.08 -2.18
C CYS A 299 -12.52 8.09 -1.90
N ILE A 300 -12.93 8.44 -0.68
CA ILE A 300 -14.36 8.49 -0.31
C ILE A 300 -15.10 9.51 -1.16
N VAL A 301 -14.55 10.72 -1.32
CA VAL A 301 -15.21 11.75 -2.11
C VAL A 301 -15.30 11.32 -3.58
N MET A 302 -14.25 10.74 -4.18
CA MET A 302 -14.33 10.19 -5.55
C MET A 302 -15.45 9.15 -5.73
N ILE A 303 -15.73 8.35 -4.71
CA ILE A 303 -16.80 7.33 -4.77
C ILE A 303 -18.18 7.97 -4.64
N VAL A 304 -18.33 8.99 -3.80
CA VAL A 304 -19.64 9.59 -3.46
C VAL A 304 -20.01 10.76 -4.37
N SER A 305 -19.02 11.42 -4.99
CA SER A 305 -19.22 12.60 -5.85
C SER A 305 -18.99 12.36 -7.34
N ALA A 306 -18.69 11.11 -7.74
CA ALA A 306 -18.60 10.77 -9.16
C ALA A 306 -19.93 11.10 -9.84
N VAL A 307 -19.82 11.81 -10.96
CA VAL A 307 -20.93 12.37 -11.76
C VAL A 307 -21.23 11.46 -12.94
#